data_AF-S6ABY7-F1
#
_entry.id   AF-S6ABY7-F1
#
_cell.length_a   1.000
_cell.length_b   1.000
_cell.length_c   1.000
_cell.angle_alpha   90.00
_cell.angle_beta   90.00
_cell.angle_gamma   90.00
#
_symmetry.space_group_name_H-M   'P 1'
#
loop_
_entity.id
_entity.type
_entity.pdbx_description
1 polymer ?
#
loop_
_entity_poly.entity_id
_entity_poly.type
_entity_poly.pdbx_seq_one_letter_code
_entity_poly.pdbx_strand_id
1 'polypeptide(L)'
;MPHPLADFHLGIAPDDHGRTFDAILAHDDEWLEYTHNFIQWLFPLTSISGANPTAPTLDAAQIAEFCSNPTLRKQLLRAFDRMLGFYGLDRTPDSITKAPNWEQRKSLWFTHPSHNHLRITRILKCLNTLALEQEARLLYNNLITLKETEPDCGIPGTTFTHWAAAVTP
;
A
#
# COMPACT_ATOMS: atom_id res chain seq x y z
N MET A 1 6.33 7.21 -24.68
CA MET A 1 5.75 8.29 -23.84
C MET A 1 6.43 8.20 -22.49
N PRO A 2 6.68 9.29 -21.75
CA PRO A 2 7.16 9.15 -20.38
C PRO A 2 6.14 8.33 -19.60
N HIS A 3 6.61 7.35 -18.83
CA HIS A 3 5.78 6.50 -17.99
C HIS A 3 5.78 7.13 -16.60
N PRO A 4 4.84 8.06 -16.28
CA PRO A 4 4.95 8.94 -15.11
C PRO A 4 5.10 8.15 -13.80
N LEU A 5 4.48 6.96 -13.74
CA LEU A 5 4.58 6.06 -12.59
C LEU A 5 5.94 5.37 -12.47
N ALA A 6 6.51 4.90 -13.58
CA ALA A 6 7.84 4.26 -13.57
C ALA A 6 8.93 5.29 -13.26
N ASP A 7 8.88 6.44 -13.92
CA ASP A 7 9.81 7.55 -13.67
C ASP A 7 9.74 8.03 -12.21
N PHE A 8 8.52 8.13 -11.66
CA PHE A 8 8.32 8.45 -10.24
C PHE A 8 8.96 7.40 -9.32
N HIS A 9 8.64 6.11 -9.50
CA HIS A 9 9.19 5.05 -8.65
C HIS A 9 10.70 4.92 -8.77
N LEU A 10 11.27 5.22 -9.93
CA LEU A 10 12.72 5.23 -10.16
C LEU A 10 13.41 6.51 -9.63
N GLY A 11 12.65 7.48 -9.13
CA GLY A 11 13.18 8.76 -8.63
C GLY A 11 13.64 9.72 -9.74
N ILE A 12 13.23 9.47 -10.99
CA ILE A 12 13.56 10.29 -12.17
C ILE A 12 12.67 11.53 -12.23
N ALA A 13 11.39 11.41 -11.85
CA ALA A 13 10.43 12.49 -11.83
C ALA A 13 9.68 12.57 -10.49
N PRO A 14 9.24 13.76 -10.05
CA PRO A 14 8.37 13.87 -8.88
C PRO A 14 6.92 13.50 -9.23
N ASP A 15 6.09 13.40 -8.19
CA ASP A 15 4.65 13.39 -8.34
C ASP A 15 4.08 14.77 -8.76
N ASP A 16 2.76 14.86 -8.91
CA ASP A 16 2.03 16.08 -9.26
C ASP A 16 2.12 17.21 -8.22
N HIS A 17 2.75 16.96 -7.07
CA HIS A 17 2.99 17.93 -6.01
C HIS A 17 4.49 18.25 -5.83
N GLY A 18 5.34 17.80 -6.75
CA GLY A 18 6.78 18.07 -6.72
C GLY A 18 7.56 17.21 -5.71
N ARG A 19 6.97 16.14 -5.17
CA ARG A 19 7.60 15.24 -4.20
C ARG A 19 8.22 14.05 -4.92
N THR A 20 9.46 13.71 -4.57
CA THR A 20 10.10 12.48 -5.09
C THR A 20 9.64 11.26 -4.30
N PHE A 21 9.84 10.07 -4.88
CA PHE A 21 9.55 8.80 -4.21
C PHE A 21 10.24 8.69 -2.85
N ASP A 22 11.56 8.93 -2.80
CA ASP A 22 12.33 8.85 -1.56
C ASP A 22 11.93 9.93 -0.54
N ALA A 23 11.55 11.13 -0.99
CA ALA A 23 11.05 12.18 -0.10
C ALA A 23 9.73 11.76 0.57
N ILE A 24 8.81 11.14 -0.18
CA ILE A 24 7.57 10.60 0.38
C ILE A 24 7.86 9.52 1.42
N LEU A 25 8.78 8.59 1.15
CA LEU A 25 9.11 7.53 2.10
C LEU A 25 9.82 8.04 3.36
N ALA A 26 10.55 9.15 3.26
CA ALA A 26 11.29 9.76 4.36
C ALA A 26 10.41 10.59 5.32
N HIS A 27 9.17 10.92 4.93
CA HIS A 27 8.24 11.60 5.82
C HIS A 27 7.89 10.74 7.04
N ASP A 28 7.58 11.40 8.16
CA ASP A 28 7.14 10.74 9.39
C ASP A 28 5.71 10.19 9.26
N ASP A 29 5.32 9.44 10.28
CA ASP A 29 4.02 8.79 10.31
C ASP A 29 2.85 9.77 10.50
N GLU A 30 3.06 10.94 11.09
CA GLU A 30 2.02 11.97 11.22
C GLU A 30 1.69 12.54 9.83
N TRP A 31 2.71 12.83 9.04
CA TRP A 31 2.54 13.27 7.66
C TRP A 31 1.82 12.22 6.80
N LEU A 32 2.15 10.94 6.94
CA LEU A 32 1.45 9.86 6.22
C LEU A 32 -0.01 9.73 6.63
N GLU A 33 -0.35 9.94 7.90
CA GLU A 33 -1.74 9.92 8.35
C GLU A 33 -2.53 11.07 7.71
N TYR A 34 -2.01 12.30 7.78
CA TYR A 34 -2.76 13.49 7.38
C TYR A 34 -2.63 13.89 5.89
N THR A 35 -1.66 13.33 5.16
CA THR A 35 -1.51 13.57 3.72
C THR A 35 -2.17 12.45 2.92
N HIS A 36 -3.16 12.77 2.09
CA HIS A 36 -4.01 11.76 1.44
C HIS A 36 -3.72 11.52 -0.04
N ASN A 37 -2.91 12.37 -0.68
CA ASN A 37 -2.69 12.39 -2.12
C ASN A 37 -1.43 11.63 -2.58
N PHE A 38 -0.58 11.16 -1.67
CA PHE A 38 0.64 10.41 -2.02
C PHE A 38 0.34 8.94 -2.34
N ILE A 39 -0.67 8.36 -1.69
CA ILE A 39 -0.88 6.91 -1.68
C ILE A 39 -1.26 6.37 -3.06
N GLN A 40 -1.90 7.18 -3.91
CA GLN A 40 -2.22 6.84 -5.29
C GLN A 40 -0.96 6.74 -6.15
N TRP A 41 0.08 7.52 -5.84
CA TRP A 41 1.35 7.49 -6.55
C TRP A 41 2.22 6.31 -6.11
N LEU A 42 2.25 5.99 -4.81
CA LEU A 42 2.97 4.81 -4.31
C LEU A 42 2.32 3.48 -4.69
N PHE A 43 0.99 3.44 -4.75
CA PHE A 43 0.22 2.23 -5.05
C PHE A 43 -0.84 2.50 -6.12
N PRO A 44 -0.42 2.73 -7.37
CA PRO A 44 -1.34 3.07 -8.44
C PRO A 44 -2.25 1.89 -8.79
N LEU A 45 -3.44 2.20 -9.30
CA LEU A 45 -4.44 1.23 -9.76
C LEU A 45 -4.82 1.53 -11.21
N THR A 46 -5.47 0.58 -11.87
CA THR A 46 -6.04 0.77 -13.22
C THR A 46 -7.26 1.70 -13.24
N SER A 47 -7.96 1.82 -12.10
CA SER A 47 -9.13 2.67 -11.94
C SER A 47 -8.78 4.03 -11.32
N ILE A 48 -9.44 5.08 -11.78
CA ILE A 48 -9.34 6.43 -11.19
C ILE A 48 -9.71 6.39 -9.69
N SER A 49 -8.92 7.10 -8.89
CA SER A 49 -9.14 7.22 -7.45
C SER A 49 -10.25 8.23 -7.14
N GLY A 50 -11.33 7.80 -6.48
CA GLY A 50 -12.37 8.73 -6.01
C GLY A 50 -11.86 9.81 -5.05
N ALA A 51 -10.79 9.53 -4.29
CA ALA A 51 -10.20 10.47 -3.33
C ALA A 51 -9.14 11.42 -3.94
N ASN A 52 -8.60 11.08 -5.12
CA ASN A 52 -7.61 11.92 -5.81
C ASN A 52 -7.69 11.61 -7.32
N PRO A 53 -8.66 12.21 -8.04
CA PRO A 53 -8.91 11.88 -9.44
C PRO A 53 -7.80 12.30 -10.40
N THR A 54 -6.88 13.19 -9.98
CA THR A 54 -5.77 13.68 -10.81
C THR A 54 -4.55 12.75 -10.76
N ALA A 55 -4.50 11.83 -9.81
CA ALA A 55 -3.42 10.86 -9.74
C ALA A 55 -3.40 9.93 -10.96
N PRO A 56 -2.22 9.55 -11.47
CA PRO A 56 -2.11 8.67 -12.62
C PRO A 56 -2.66 7.27 -12.33
N THR A 57 -3.23 6.65 -13.35
CA THR A 57 -3.67 5.25 -13.36
C THR A 57 -2.70 4.37 -14.11
N LEU A 58 -2.69 3.08 -13.80
CA LEU A 58 -1.95 2.06 -14.55
C LEU A 58 -2.65 1.74 -15.88
N ASP A 59 -1.89 1.76 -16.97
CA ASP A 59 -2.26 1.11 -18.22
C ASP A 59 -1.56 -0.26 -18.40
N ALA A 60 -1.92 -1.00 -19.44
CA ALA A 60 -1.36 -2.32 -19.72
C ALA A 60 0.16 -2.29 -19.98
N ALA A 61 0.69 -1.21 -20.57
CA ALA A 61 2.11 -1.08 -20.86
C ALA A 61 2.91 -0.84 -19.56
N GLN A 62 2.40 0.00 -18.67
CA GLN A 62 2.98 0.25 -17.35
C GLN A 62 2.93 -1.01 -16.47
N ILE A 63 1.83 -1.76 -16.50
CA ILE A 63 1.76 -3.06 -15.79
C ILE A 63 2.85 -4.00 -16.31
N ALA A 64 2.98 -4.16 -17.63
CA ALA A 64 4.01 -5.00 -18.22
C ALA A 64 5.43 -4.54 -17.84
N GLU A 65 5.67 -3.22 -17.76
CA GLU A 65 6.94 -2.66 -17.33
C GLU A 65 7.26 -3.01 -15.86
N PHE A 66 6.33 -2.77 -14.93
CA PHE A 66 6.52 -3.15 -13.52
C PHE A 66 6.73 -4.66 -13.35
N CYS A 67 5.94 -5.48 -14.05
CA CYS A 67 6.04 -6.93 -13.99
C CYS A 67 7.35 -7.47 -14.59
N SER A 68 7.94 -6.79 -15.57
CA SER A 68 9.21 -7.22 -16.19
C SER A 68 10.46 -6.59 -15.55
N ASN A 69 10.32 -5.50 -14.79
CA ASN A 69 11.45 -4.74 -14.22
C ASN A 69 11.64 -5.03 -12.71
N PRO A 70 12.70 -5.76 -12.30
CA PRO A 70 12.98 -6.06 -10.90
C PRO A 70 13.24 -4.81 -10.04
N THR A 71 13.78 -3.75 -10.62
CA THR A 71 14.05 -2.50 -9.90
C THR A 71 12.75 -1.81 -9.50
N LEU A 72 11.76 -1.74 -10.41
CA LEU A 72 10.43 -1.19 -10.08
C LEU A 72 9.74 -1.99 -9.00
N ARG A 73 9.78 -3.33 -9.06
CA ARG A 73 9.24 -4.19 -7.99
C ARG A 73 9.95 -3.96 -6.65
N LYS A 74 11.27 -3.79 -6.67
CA LYS A 74 12.04 -3.45 -5.46
C LYS A 74 11.60 -2.10 -4.87
N GLN A 75 11.32 -1.09 -5.70
CA GLN A 75 10.81 0.19 -5.24
C GLN A 75 9.40 0.03 -4.64
N LEU A 76 8.50 -0.71 -5.30
CA LEU A 76 7.17 -0.98 -4.76
C LEU A 76 7.24 -1.71 -3.40
N LEU A 77 8.16 -2.65 -3.23
CA LEU A 77 8.41 -3.30 -1.94
C LEU A 77 8.91 -2.32 -0.86
N ARG A 78 9.76 -1.34 -1.21
CA ARG A 78 10.17 -0.29 -0.25
C ARG A 78 8.99 0.58 0.20
N ALA A 79 8.09 0.94 -0.73
CA ALA A 79 6.87 1.66 -0.37
C ALA A 79 5.97 0.80 0.52
N PHE A 80 5.89 -0.50 0.22
CA PHE A 80 5.15 -1.46 1.02
C PHE A 80 5.71 -1.57 2.45
N ASP A 81 7.02 -1.73 2.60
CA ASP A 81 7.72 -1.74 3.90
C ASP A 81 7.43 -0.48 4.71
N ARG A 82 7.49 0.68 4.05
CA ARG A 82 7.20 1.96 4.71
C ARG A 82 5.77 2.01 5.26
N MET A 83 4.80 1.51 4.49
CA MET A 83 3.40 1.46 4.92
C MET A 83 3.16 0.39 5.98
N LEU A 84 3.84 -0.76 5.93
CA LEU A 84 3.77 -1.76 7.00
C LEU A 84 4.26 -1.16 8.33
N GLY A 85 5.41 -0.48 8.33
CA GLY A 85 5.92 0.21 9.52
C GLY A 85 4.94 1.26 10.06
N PHE A 86 4.30 2.01 9.16
CA PHE A 86 3.21 2.94 9.50
C PHE A 86 2.02 2.23 10.17
N TYR A 87 1.68 1.01 9.76
CA TYR A 87 0.63 0.19 10.37
C TYR A 87 1.07 -0.56 11.63
N GLY A 88 2.33 -0.46 12.04
CA GLY A 88 2.89 -1.23 13.16
C GLY A 88 3.11 -2.70 12.82
N LEU A 89 3.41 -2.99 11.56
CA LEU A 89 3.69 -4.31 11.01
C LEU A 89 5.11 -4.33 10.42
N ASP A 90 5.67 -5.53 10.31
CA ASP A 90 6.94 -5.78 9.64
C ASP A 90 6.84 -7.04 8.78
N ARG A 91 7.70 -7.15 7.75
CA ARG A 91 7.74 -8.33 6.89
C ARG A 91 9.11 -8.98 6.85
N THR A 92 9.07 -10.30 6.79
CA THR A 92 10.16 -11.13 6.26
C THR A 92 9.78 -11.56 4.83
N PRO A 93 10.65 -12.28 4.11
CA PRO A 93 10.28 -12.85 2.81
C PRO A 93 9.02 -13.74 2.86
N ASP A 94 8.75 -14.38 3.99
CA ASP A 94 7.73 -15.44 4.10
C ASP A 94 6.58 -15.08 5.07
N SER A 95 6.66 -13.96 5.78
CA SER A 95 5.66 -13.63 6.80
C SER A 95 5.50 -12.12 7.00
N ILE A 96 4.29 -11.72 7.42
CA ILE A 96 4.05 -10.41 8.02
C ILE A 96 3.62 -10.61 9.47
N THR A 97 4.19 -9.83 10.37
CA THR A 97 3.95 -9.91 11.82
C THR A 97 3.84 -8.52 12.44
N LYS A 98 3.35 -8.46 13.68
CA LYS A 98 3.36 -7.23 14.47
C LYS A 98 4.80 -6.73 14.67
N ALA A 99 5.03 -5.46 14.39
CA ALA A 99 6.29 -4.79 14.70
C ALA A 99 6.32 -4.31 16.17
N PRO A 100 7.48 -3.95 16.74
CA PRO A 100 7.58 -3.49 18.13
C PRO A 100 6.70 -2.27 18.46
N ASN A 101 6.35 -1.46 17.47
CA ASN A 101 5.47 -0.29 17.61
C ASN A 101 3.98 -0.61 17.44
N TRP A 102 3.55 -1.87 17.29
CA TRP A 102 2.15 -2.27 17.09
C TRP A 102 1.14 -1.54 17.99
N GLU A 103 1.36 -1.57 19.32
CA GLU A 103 0.44 -0.95 20.28
C GLU A 103 0.30 0.56 20.10
N GLN A 104 1.36 1.23 19.61
CA GLN A 104 1.33 2.66 19.30
C GLN A 104 0.55 2.96 18.02
N ARG A 105 0.60 2.05 17.04
CA ARG A 105 0.11 2.30 15.67
C ARG A 105 -1.31 1.78 15.42
N LYS A 106 -1.72 0.70 16.10
CA LYS A 106 -2.98 0.00 15.83
C LYS A 106 -4.21 0.88 16.00
N SER A 107 -4.16 1.91 16.83
CA SER A 107 -5.27 2.86 17.01
C SER A 107 -5.58 3.66 15.74
N LEU A 108 -4.63 3.86 14.82
CA LEU A 108 -4.84 4.65 13.60
C LEU A 108 -5.69 3.92 12.55
N TRP A 109 -5.83 2.59 12.67
CA TRP A 109 -6.43 1.79 11.59
C TRP A 109 -7.12 0.49 12.02
N PHE A 110 -6.75 -0.12 13.14
CA PHE A 110 -7.21 -1.47 13.52
C PHE A 110 -8.36 -1.44 14.54
N THR A 111 -8.30 -0.56 15.53
CA THR A 111 -9.26 -0.59 16.67
C THR A 111 -10.60 0.08 16.38
N HIS A 112 -10.76 0.70 15.21
CA HIS A 112 -12.01 1.33 14.78
C HIS A 112 -12.04 1.50 13.24
N PRO A 113 -13.20 1.82 12.65
CA PRO A 113 -13.29 2.25 11.26
C PRO A 113 -12.34 3.42 10.96
N SER A 114 -11.60 3.33 9.85
CA SER A 114 -10.60 4.34 9.48
C SER A 114 -10.45 4.43 7.97
N HIS A 115 -10.08 5.61 7.47
CA HIS A 115 -9.79 5.83 6.06
C HIS A 115 -8.61 4.96 5.56
N ASN A 116 -7.74 4.53 6.48
CA ASN A 116 -6.64 3.60 6.22
C ASN A 116 -7.14 2.24 5.68
N HIS A 117 -8.40 1.86 5.89
CA HIS A 117 -8.96 0.62 5.31
C HIS A 117 -9.00 0.65 3.77
N LEU A 118 -9.28 1.82 3.20
CA LEU A 118 -9.25 2.03 1.75
C LEU A 118 -7.81 2.09 1.23
N ARG A 119 -6.87 2.62 2.02
CA ARG A 119 -5.43 2.59 1.67
C ARG A 119 -4.91 1.15 1.63
N ILE A 120 -5.24 0.32 2.63
CA ILE A 120 -4.90 -1.12 2.65
C ILE A 120 -5.52 -1.83 1.44
N THR A 121 -6.79 -1.57 1.12
CA THR A 121 -7.42 -2.14 -0.08
C THR A 121 -6.65 -1.79 -1.36
N ARG A 122 -6.21 -0.54 -1.50
CA ARG A 122 -5.40 -0.09 -2.64
C ARG A 122 -4.05 -0.81 -2.68
N ILE A 123 -3.36 -0.93 -1.56
CA ILE A 123 -2.08 -1.64 -1.46
C ILE A 123 -2.24 -3.08 -1.93
N LEU A 124 -3.22 -3.82 -1.39
CA LEU A 124 -3.50 -5.21 -1.78
C LEU A 124 -3.73 -5.35 -3.29
N LYS A 125 -4.61 -4.50 -3.86
CA LYS A 125 -4.89 -4.53 -5.31
C LYS A 125 -3.66 -4.22 -6.15
N CYS A 126 -2.88 -3.21 -5.75
CA CYS A 126 -1.69 -2.78 -6.47
C CYS A 126 -0.63 -3.90 -6.49
N LEU A 127 -0.32 -4.47 -5.32
CA LEU A 127 0.63 -5.58 -5.20
C LEU A 127 0.18 -6.80 -6.04
N ASN A 128 -1.10 -7.16 -5.96
CA ASN A 128 -1.66 -8.26 -6.74
C ASN A 128 -1.61 -8.00 -8.26
N THR A 129 -1.72 -6.73 -8.69
CA THR A 129 -1.66 -6.36 -10.12
C THR A 129 -0.22 -6.34 -10.66
N LEU A 130 0.77 -6.04 -9.82
CA LEU A 130 2.14 -5.73 -10.23
C LEU A 130 3.15 -6.82 -9.89
N ALA A 131 2.73 -8.09 -10.00
CA ALA A 131 3.54 -9.30 -9.79
C ALA A 131 4.14 -9.42 -8.36
N LEU A 132 3.40 -8.96 -7.34
CA LEU A 132 3.69 -9.11 -5.92
C LEU A 132 2.49 -9.78 -5.19
N GLU A 133 1.89 -10.78 -5.83
CA GLU A 133 0.72 -11.49 -5.32
C GLU A 133 1.04 -12.26 -4.03
N GLN A 134 2.29 -12.68 -3.84
CA GLN A 134 2.74 -13.32 -2.60
C GLN A 134 2.63 -12.34 -1.43
N GLU A 135 3.17 -11.13 -1.57
CA GLU A 135 3.12 -10.08 -0.55
C GLU A 135 1.68 -9.64 -0.26
N ALA A 136 0.85 -9.51 -1.30
CA ALA A 136 -0.57 -9.23 -1.14
C ALA A 136 -1.27 -10.30 -0.29
N ARG A 137 -1.01 -11.59 -0.56
CA ARG A 137 -1.54 -12.72 0.22
C ARG A 137 -1.01 -12.75 1.65
N LEU A 138 0.28 -12.49 1.85
CA LEU A 138 0.88 -12.44 3.19
C LEU A 138 0.22 -11.34 4.04
N LEU A 139 -0.03 -10.16 3.46
CA LEU A 139 -0.72 -9.09 4.18
C LEU A 139 -2.14 -9.49 4.51
N TYR A 140 -2.90 -9.99 3.53
CA TYR A 140 -4.28 -10.41 3.76
C TYR A 140 -4.40 -11.48 4.85
N ASN A 141 -3.56 -12.52 4.79
CA ASN A 141 -3.55 -13.57 5.79
C ASN A 141 -3.23 -13.02 7.19
N ASN A 142 -2.24 -12.13 7.29
CA ASN A 142 -1.92 -11.46 8.56
C ASN A 142 -3.10 -10.63 9.09
N LEU A 143 -3.83 -9.90 8.22
CA LEU A 143 -5.01 -9.14 8.62
C LEU A 143 -6.11 -10.05 9.18
N ILE A 144 -6.31 -11.24 8.61
CA ILE A 144 -7.24 -12.25 9.14
C ILE A 144 -6.74 -12.78 10.49
N THR A 145 -5.46 -13.11 10.63
CA THR A 145 -4.90 -13.54 11.91
C THR A 145 -5.09 -12.47 12.99
N LEU A 146 -4.77 -11.20 12.71
CA LEU A 146 -4.94 -10.11 13.67
C LEU A 146 -6.40 -9.96 14.11
N LYS A 147 -7.35 -10.08 13.19
CA LYS A 147 -8.80 -10.07 13.50
C LYS A 147 -9.18 -11.16 14.51
N GLU A 148 -8.57 -12.33 14.40
CA GLU A 148 -8.87 -13.50 15.24
C GLU A 148 -8.12 -13.47 16.58
N THR A 149 -6.91 -12.90 16.61
CA THR A 149 -6.02 -12.97 17.78
C THR A 149 -6.04 -11.72 18.65
N GLU A 150 -6.35 -10.55 18.09
CA GLU A 150 -6.37 -9.29 18.84
C GLU A 150 -7.78 -8.99 19.37
N PRO A 151 -7.93 -8.72 20.67
CA PRO A 151 -9.24 -8.60 21.32
C PRO A 151 -10.01 -7.33 20.93
N ASP A 152 -9.33 -6.33 20.35
CA ASP A 152 -9.83 -4.98 20.10
C ASP A 152 -9.98 -4.66 18.60
N CYS A 153 -10.14 -5.68 17.75
CA CYS A 153 -10.41 -5.49 16.33
C CYS A 153 -11.73 -4.72 16.10
N GLY A 154 -11.62 -3.46 15.68
CA GLY A 154 -12.74 -2.59 15.33
C GLY A 154 -12.98 -2.45 13.82
N ILE A 155 -12.32 -3.28 13.00
CA ILE A 155 -12.48 -3.27 11.54
C ILE A 155 -13.84 -3.88 11.16
N PRO A 156 -14.68 -3.18 10.36
CA PRO A 156 -15.94 -3.73 9.89
C PRO A 156 -15.77 -5.03 9.09
N GLY A 157 -16.69 -5.98 9.26
CA GLY A 157 -16.67 -7.25 8.49
C GLY A 157 -16.69 -7.05 6.97
N THR A 158 -17.39 -6.02 6.48
CA THR A 158 -17.42 -5.65 5.06
C THR A 158 -16.05 -5.25 4.52
N THR A 159 -15.19 -4.64 5.33
CA THR A 159 -13.81 -4.31 4.96
C THR A 159 -13.00 -5.56 4.65
N PHE A 160 -13.15 -6.63 5.45
CA PHE A 160 -12.48 -7.91 5.16
C PHE A 160 -12.97 -8.56 3.86
N THR A 161 -14.25 -8.38 3.51
CA THR A 161 -14.78 -8.83 2.21
C THR A 161 -14.10 -8.08 1.05
N HIS A 162 -13.88 -6.78 1.20
CA HIS A 162 -13.15 -5.99 0.20
C HIS A 162 -11.68 -6.39 0.09
N TRP A 163 -11.02 -6.68 1.21
CA TRP A 163 -9.63 -7.15 1.21
C TRP A 163 -9.50 -8.56 0.62
N ALA A 164 -10.43 -9.46 0.90
CA ALA A 164 -10.48 -10.78 0.27
C ALA A 164 -10.59 -10.66 -1.26
N ALA A 165 -11.49 -9.81 -1.75
CA ALA A 165 -11.65 -9.58 -3.18
C ALA A 165 -10.42 -8.89 -3.83
N ALA A 166 -9.62 -8.16 -3.05
CA ALA A 166 -8.43 -7.46 -3.54
C ALA A 166 -7.23 -8.38 -3.83
N VAL A 167 -7.21 -9.59 -3.24
CA VAL A 167 -6.13 -10.58 -3.40
C VAL A 167 -6.52 -11.76 -4.29
N THR A 168 -7.72 -11.72 -4.88
CA THR A 168 -8.15 -12.69 -5.88
C THR A 168 -7.58 -12.31 -7.26
N PRO A 169 -7.03 -13.27 -8.03
CA PRO A 169 -6.57 -13.05 -9.40
C PRO A 169 -7.67 -12.53 -10.34
#